data_AF-A0A430L3S7-F1
#
_entry.id   AF-A0A430L3S7-F1
#
_cell.length_a   1.000
_cell.length_b   1.000
_cell.length_c   1.000
_cell.angle_alpha   90.00
_cell.angle_beta   90.00
_cell.angle_gamma   90.00
#
_symmetry.space_group_name_H-M   'P 1'
#
loop_
_entity.id
_entity.type
_entity.pdbx_description
1 polymer ?
#
loop_
_entity_poly.entity_id
_entity_poly.type
_entity_poly.pdbx_seq_one_letter_code
_entity_poly.pdbx_strand_id
1 'polypeptide(L)'
;MSTTPATTPRPAATSTHKRKRNITAHSILEEMEARGYTPVSPETDALWNKCKSKARRVLNHPEADVDDLKDHWKTVSKLVCAKTDAKEAAEKHKAIEKKLKGKLQESKDQLHNFENLMQIGDWAAGLQNIVKGAESEVVHEFVEDLKRKFKASGLSTDDAATEAQKYRSFTVVHGFQATEILARVQPELDQIRQWRADGERRGHEPSTPCLDRIGAICLHVGIDRALYLSLLRIYDERNRTAHHPPPFDEYIDSDGKMDWYEVRKACKTHRRRARRHFKKGKISEAQLDLFLETIDTWLRVQVSYPRRGKPIPTAQGKKAVTKAHKGARPAVMVPDSPWTKGKWDDIE
;
A
#
# COMPACT_ATOMS: atom_id res chain seq x y z
N MET A 1 -103.85 -41.75 -20.44
CA MET A 1 -102.45 -41.65 -20.90
C MET A 1 -101.88 -40.32 -20.43
N SER A 2 -101.03 -40.34 -19.41
CA SER A 2 -100.27 -39.16 -18.97
C SER A 2 -98.85 -39.63 -18.68
N THR A 3 -97.90 -39.12 -19.46
CA THR A 3 -96.47 -39.36 -19.36
C THR A 3 -95.85 -38.30 -18.46
N THR A 4 -95.47 -38.67 -17.25
CA THR A 4 -94.66 -37.84 -16.34
C THR A 4 -93.17 -38.05 -16.67
N PRO A 5 -92.34 -37.00 -16.82
CA PRO A 5 -90.93 -37.15 -17.16
C PRO A 5 -90.10 -37.60 -15.94
N ALA A 6 -89.05 -38.38 -16.20
CA ALA A 6 -88.07 -38.81 -15.20
C ALA A 6 -87.15 -37.65 -14.80
N THR A 7 -87.11 -37.31 -13.51
CA THR A 7 -86.12 -36.41 -12.92
C THR A 7 -84.80 -37.16 -12.70
N THR A 8 -83.76 -36.78 -13.43
CA THR A 8 -82.39 -37.29 -13.23
C THR A 8 -81.78 -36.73 -11.94
N PRO A 9 -81.09 -37.52 -11.10
CA PRO A 9 -80.42 -36.99 -9.91
C PRO A 9 -79.18 -36.16 -10.31
N ARG A 10 -79.06 -34.97 -9.71
CA ARG A 10 -77.89 -34.10 -9.84
C ARG A 10 -76.68 -34.73 -9.12
N PRO A 11 -75.49 -34.84 -9.74
CA PRO A 11 -74.33 -35.43 -9.10
C PRO A 11 -73.82 -34.58 -7.91
N ALA A 12 -73.35 -35.25 -6.87
CA ALA A 12 -72.89 -34.66 -5.61
C ALA A 12 -71.66 -33.75 -5.79
N ALA A 13 -71.83 -32.45 -5.53
CA ALA A 13 -70.78 -31.44 -5.57
C ALA A 13 -69.70 -31.59 -4.46
N THR A 14 -69.86 -32.52 -3.52
CA THR A 14 -69.05 -32.60 -2.28
C THR A 14 -67.66 -33.23 -2.46
N SER A 15 -67.46 -34.14 -3.42
CA SER A 15 -66.16 -34.84 -3.58
C SER A 15 -65.08 -33.96 -4.22
N THR A 16 -65.45 -33.12 -5.19
CA THR A 16 -64.52 -32.25 -5.93
C THR A 16 -64.02 -31.09 -5.07
N HIS A 17 -64.88 -30.50 -4.23
CA HIS A 17 -64.51 -29.43 -3.31
C HIS A 17 -63.53 -29.91 -2.22
N LYS A 18 -63.78 -31.09 -1.62
CA LYS A 18 -62.87 -31.71 -0.65
C LYS A 18 -61.49 -32.01 -1.26
N ARG A 19 -61.46 -32.49 -2.52
CA ARG A 19 -60.21 -32.76 -3.26
C ARG A 19 -59.41 -31.48 -3.52
N LYS A 20 -60.04 -30.40 -4.01
CA LYS A 20 -59.37 -29.11 -4.27
C LYS A 20 -58.83 -28.44 -3.00
N ARG A 21 -59.57 -28.52 -1.89
CA ARG A 21 -59.13 -28.02 -0.58
C ARG A 21 -57.85 -28.71 -0.10
N ASN A 22 -57.87 -30.04 -0.09
CA ASN A 22 -56.73 -30.81 0.40
C ASN A 22 -55.49 -30.58 -0.48
N ILE A 23 -55.67 -30.48 -1.81
CA ILE A 23 -54.60 -30.09 -2.73
C ILE A 23 -53.99 -28.74 -2.33
N THR A 24 -54.81 -27.74 -2.02
CA THR A 24 -54.34 -26.40 -1.61
C THR A 24 -53.51 -26.46 -0.32
N ALA A 25 -53.98 -27.18 0.70
CA ALA A 25 -53.28 -27.28 1.98
C ALA A 25 -51.97 -28.08 1.87
N HIS A 26 -51.93 -29.15 1.06
CA HIS A 26 -50.70 -29.89 0.78
C HIS A 26 -49.68 -29.03 0.01
N SER A 27 -50.12 -28.34 -1.04
CA SER A 27 -49.25 -27.44 -1.82
C SER A 27 -48.63 -26.34 -0.96
N ILE A 28 -49.40 -25.73 -0.03
CA ILE A 28 -48.85 -24.73 0.89
C ILE A 28 -47.82 -25.35 1.85
N LEU A 29 -48.07 -26.54 2.40
CA LEU A 29 -47.11 -27.21 3.28
C LEU A 29 -45.82 -27.60 2.55
N GLU A 30 -45.93 -28.08 1.31
CA GLU A 30 -44.79 -28.38 0.44
C GLU A 30 -44.00 -27.12 0.08
N GLU A 31 -44.68 -26.01 -0.28
CA GLU A 31 -44.01 -24.73 -0.52
C GLU A 31 -43.32 -24.19 0.74
N MET A 32 -43.94 -24.36 1.91
CA MET A 32 -43.33 -23.98 3.19
C MET A 32 -42.04 -24.77 3.45
N GLU A 33 -42.08 -26.08 3.24
CA GLU A 33 -40.91 -26.95 3.40
C GLU A 33 -39.81 -26.65 2.38
N ALA A 34 -40.18 -26.51 1.10
CA ALA A 34 -39.25 -26.19 0.01
C ALA A 34 -38.55 -24.83 0.18
N ARG A 35 -39.23 -23.85 0.81
CA ARG A 35 -38.64 -22.53 1.13
C ARG A 35 -37.62 -22.58 2.26
N GLY A 36 -37.55 -23.65 3.04
CA GLY A 36 -36.53 -23.81 4.09
C GLY A 36 -36.47 -22.65 5.09
N TYR A 37 -37.61 -22.27 5.67
CA TYR A 37 -37.72 -21.09 6.53
C TYR A 37 -36.72 -21.10 7.68
N THR A 38 -35.85 -20.09 7.71
CA THR A 38 -34.99 -19.78 8.85
C THR A 38 -35.62 -18.61 9.63
N PRO A 39 -35.87 -18.75 10.94
CA PRO A 39 -36.48 -17.69 11.73
C PRO A 39 -35.73 -16.35 11.64
N VAL A 40 -36.42 -15.32 11.14
CA VAL A 40 -35.86 -13.96 11.02
C VAL A 40 -36.27 -13.07 12.20
N SER A 41 -37.41 -13.37 12.84
CA SER A 41 -37.91 -12.72 14.05
C SER A 41 -38.92 -13.63 14.79
N PRO A 42 -39.19 -13.40 16.09
CA PRO A 42 -40.23 -14.14 16.82
C PRO A 42 -41.63 -14.00 16.19
N GLU A 43 -41.94 -12.83 15.63
CA GLU A 43 -43.24 -12.54 15.02
C GLU A 43 -43.46 -13.33 13.71
N THR A 44 -42.45 -13.35 12.84
CA THR A 44 -42.52 -14.13 11.59
C THR A 44 -42.54 -15.62 11.86
N ASP A 45 -41.87 -16.09 12.92
CA ASP A 45 -41.89 -17.48 13.33
C ASP A 45 -43.26 -17.90 13.88
N ALA A 46 -43.87 -17.07 14.72
CA ALA A 46 -45.23 -17.30 15.21
C ALA A 46 -46.25 -17.35 14.06
N LEU A 47 -46.14 -16.44 13.09
CA LEU A 47 -47.01 -16.41 11.91
C LEU A 47 -46.79 -17.62 10.98
N TRP A 48 -45.54 -18.02 10.77
CA TRP A 48 -45.19 -19.22 10.00
C TRP A 48 -45.77 -20.49 10.64
N ASN A 49 -45.59 -20.66 11.95
CA ASN A 49 -46.12 -21.80 12.70
C ASN A 49 -47.66 -21.79 12.75
N LYS A 50 -48.28 -20.60 12.83
CA LYS A 50 -49.75 -20.45 12.73
C LYS A 50 -50.26 -20.86 11.36
N CYS A 51 -49.57 -20.48 10.28
CA CYS A 51 -49.91 -20.91 8.92
C CYS A 51 -49.81 -22.43 8.74
N LYS A 52 -48.73 -23.04 9.25
CA LYS A 52 -48.52 -24.50 9.24
C LYS A 52 -49.65 -25.23 9.99
N SER A 53 -50.04 -24.71 11.15
CA SER A 53 -51.15 -25.26 11.95
C SER A 53 -52.49 -25.12 11.24
N LYS A 54 -52.77 -23.99 10.59
CA LYS A 54 -53.98 -23.79 9.78
C LYS A 54 -54.05 -24.77 8.60
N ALA A 55 -52.93 -24.96 7.89
CA ALA A 55 -52.86 -25.91 6.77
C ALA A 55 -53.16 -27.35 7.22
N ARG A 56 -52.58 -27.79 8.35
CA ARG A 56 -52.89 -29.09 8.95
C ARG A 56 -54.34 -29.21 9.39
N ARG A 57 -54.93 -28.14 9.94
CA ARG A 57 -56.35 -28.10 10.32
C ARG A 57 -57.27 -28.29 9.11
N VAL A 58 -56.95 -27.67 7.97
CA VAL A 58 -57.72 -27.79 6.72
C VAL A 58 -57.73 -29.23 6.15
N LEU A 59 -56.66 -29.99 6.37
CA LEU A 59 -56.58 -31.41 6.00
C LEU A 59 -57.45 -32.28 6.91
N ASN A 60 -57.48 -31.97 8.21
CA ASN A 60 -58.14 -32.81 9.22
C ASN A 60 -59.62 -32.47 9.46
N HIS A 61 -60.06 -31.24 9.15
CA HIS A 61 -61.42 -30.77 9.47
C HIS A 61 -62.18 -30.31 8.21
N PRO A 62 -63.32 -30.95 7.87
CA PRO A 62 -64.15 -30.60 6.73
C PRO A 62 -64.69 -29.17 6.68
N GLU A 63 -64.91 -28.55 7.84
CA GLU A 63 -65.49 -27.20 7.98
C GLU A 63 -64.45 -26.07 8.01
N ALA A 64 -63.15 -26.40 7.89
CA ALA A 64 -62.10 -25.40 7.99
C ALA A 64 -62.05 -24.48 6.76
N ASP A 65 -61.93 -23.18 7.02
CA ASP A 65 -61.88 -22.15 5.99
C ASP A 65 -60.56 -22.18 5.20
N VAL A 66 -60.67 -22.47 3.91
CA VAL A 66 -59.54 -22.59 2.98
C VAL A 66 -59.09 -21.23 2.47
N ASP A 67 -60.01 -20.28 2.39
CA ASP A 67 -59.70 -18.95 1.87
C ASP A 67 -58.95 -18.13 2.93
N ASP A 68 -59.31 -18.28 4.21
CA ASP A 68 -58.50 -17.80 5.34
C ASP A 68 -57.08 -18.39 5.33
N LEU A 69 -56.91 -19.68 4.99
CA LEU A 69 -55.59 -20.30 4.84
C LEU A 69 -54.79 -19.66 3.69
N LYS A 70 -55.41 -19.44 2.53
CA LYS A 70 -54.73 -18.82 1.37
C LYS A 70 -54.31 -17.39 1.66
N ASP A 71 -55.18 -16.60 2.29
CA ASP A 71 -54.88 -15.20 2.62
C ASP A 71 -53.79 -15.11 3.68
N HIS A 72 -53.81 -16.01 4.66
CA HIS A 72 -52.76 -16.11 5.65
C HIS A 72 -51.43 -16.52 5.01
N TRP A 73 -51.41 -17.53 4.14
CA TRP A 73 -50.21 -17.95 3.42
C TRP A 73 -49.61 -16.81 2.59
N LYS A 74 -50.45 -16.12 1.81
CA LYS A 74 -50.03 -14.97 0.98
C LYS A 74 -49.36 -13.87 1.81
N THR A 75 -49.93 -13.58 2.98
CA THR A 75 -49.42 -12.55 3.89
C THR A 75 -48.08 -12.97 4.51
N VAL A 76 -48.03 -14.18 5.07
CA VAL A 76 -46.83 -14.70 5.74
C VAL A 76 -45.68 -14.87 4.75
N SER A 77 -45.95 -15.43 3.56
CA SER A 77 -44.98 -15.62 2.50
C SER A 77 -44.31 -14.30 2.09
N LYS A 78 -45.09 -13.23 1.86
CA LYS A 78 -44.56 -11.91 1.54
C LYS A 78 -43.73 -11.31 2.68
N LEU A 79 -44.23 -11.42 3.90
CA LEU A 79 -43.56 -10.85 5.08
C LEU A 79 -42.22 -11.53 5.35
N VAL A 80 -42.17 -12.87 5.26
CA VAL A 80 -40.94 -13.64 5.42
C VAL A 80 -39.92 -13.26 4.35
N CYS A 81 -40.31 -13.23 3.07
CA CYS A 81 -39.41 -12.80 1.99
C CYS A 81 -38.86 -11.39 2.24
N ALA A 82 -39.72 -10.42 2.55
CA ALA A 82 -39.29 -9.04 2.79
C ALA A 82 -38.33 -8.91 3.99
N LYS A 83 -38.57 -9.66 5.08
CA LYS A 83 -37.70 -9.65 6.26
C LYS A 83 -36.36 -10.33 5.99
N THR A 84 -36.33 -11.43 5.24
CA THR A 84 -35.10 -12.09 4.82
C THR A 84 -34.27 -11.16 3.93
N ASP A 85 -34.88 -10.58 2.89
CA ASP A 85 -34.20 -9.65 1.98
C ASP A 85 -33.64 -8.43 2.73
N ALA A 86 -34.41 -7.88 3.68
CA ALA A 86 -33.97 -6.76 4.52
C ALA A 86 -32.79 -7.14 5.43
N LYS A 87 -32.80 -8.35 6.03
CA LYS A 87 -31.68 -8.85 6.84
C LYS A 87 -30.43 -9.03 6.00
N GLU A 88 -30.54 -9.64 4.82
CA GLU A 88 -29.41 -9.79 3.89
C GLU A 88 -28.86 -8.44 3.44
N ALA A 89 -29.73 -7.48 3.12
CA ALA A 89 -29.32 -6.13 2.76
C ALA A 89 -28.60 -5.42 3.92
N ALA A 90 -29.10 -5.58 5.15
CA ALA A 90 -28.47 -5.00 6.35
C ALA A 90 -27.07 -5.59 6.60
N GLU A 91 -26.89 -6.91 6.47
CA GLU A 91 -25.58 -7.55 6.61
C GLU A 91 -24.61 -7.09 5.49
N LYS A 92 -25.08 -6.99 4.25
CA LYS A 92 -24.29 -6.44 3.13
C LYS A 92 -23.88 -4.99 3.42
N HIS A 93 -24.79 -4.16 3.91
CA HIS A 93 -24.52 -2.77 4.30
C HIS A 93 -23.48 -2.69 5.41
N LYS A 94 -23.61 -3.49 6.47
CA LYS A 94 -22.66 -3.54 7.59
C LYS A 94 -21.26 -3.97 7.14
N ALA A 95 -21.17 -4.94 6.23
CA ALA A 95 -19.90 -5.35 5.63
C ALA A 95 -19.25 -4.23 4.81
N ILE A 96 -20.04 -3.50 4.01
CA ILE A 96 -19.57 -2.33 3.25
C ILE A 96 -19.11 -1.23 4.19
N GLU A 97 -19.88 -0.90 5.22
CA GLU A 97 -19.54 0.12 6.21
C GLU A 97 -18.21 -0.22 6.92
N LYS A 98 -18.04 -1.46 7.37
CA LYS A 98 -16.79 -1.94 7.98
C LYS A 98 -15.61 -1.76 7.02
N LYS A 99 -15.78 -2.13 5.74
CA LYS A 99 -14.74 -1.97 4.71
C LYS A 99 -14.40 -0.50 4.46
N LEU A 100 -15.40 0.38 4.42
CA LEU A 100 -15.19 1.81 4.21
C LEU A 100 -14.50 2.47 5.41
N LYS A 101 -14.87 2.08 6.64
CA LYS A 101 -14.18 2.54 7.87
C LYS A 101 -12.71 2.12 7.88
N GLY A 102 -12.41 0.87 7.50
CA GLY A 102 -11.03 0.40 7.36
C GLY A 102 -10.22 1.23 6.37
N LYS A 103 -10.76 1.43 5.15
CA LYS A 103 -10.12 2.27 4.13
C LYS A 103 -9.93 3.73 4.56
N LEU A 104 -10.88 4.28 5.32
CA LEU A 104 -10.76 5.64 5.85
C LEU A 104 -9.63 5.73 6.87
N GLN A 105 -9.49 4.73 7.74
CA GLN A 105 -8.39 4.68 8.72
C GLN A 105 -7.04 4.54 8.01
N GLU A 106 -6.90 3.60 7.07
CA GLU A 106 -5.70 3.47 6.24
C GLU A 106 -5.31 4.79 5.55
N SER A 107 -6.29 5.49 4.98
CA SER A 107 -6.05 6.79 4.34
C SER A 107 -5.63 7.88 5.32
N LYS A 108 -6.12 7.86 6.57
CA LYS A 108 -5.70 8.79 7.62
C LYS A 108 -4.28 8.50 8.07
N ASP A 109 -3.95 7.23 8.28
CA ASP A 109 -2.62 6.81 8.71
C ASP A 109 -1.57 7.16 7.63
N GLN A 110 -1.91 6.94 6.35
CA GLN A 110 -1.07 7.37 5.22
C GLN A 110 -0.86 8.88 5.17
N LEU A 111 -1.91 9.67 5.39
CA LEU A 111 -1.80 11.13 5.41
C LEU A 111 -0.95 11.60 6.59
N HIS A 112 -1.17 11.04 7.77
CA HIS A 112 -0.40 11.40 8.96
C HIS A 112 1.08 11.03 8.80
N ASN A 113 1.38 9.86 8.23
CA ASN A 113 2.76 9.49 7.92
C ASN A 113 3.39 10.44 6.90
N PHE A 114 2.65 10.80 5.84
CA PHE A 114 3.12 11.77 4.85
C PHE A 114 3.44 13.12 5.50
N GLU A 115 2.53 13.66 6.31
CA GLU A 115 2.70 14.93 7.01
C GLU A 115 3.91 14.88 7.95
N ASN A 116 4.03 13.80 8.74
CA ASN A 116 5.17 13.60 9.63
C ASN A 116 6.48 13.59 8.83
N LEU A 117 6.58 12.77 7.78
CA LEU A 117 7.76 12.68 6.91
C LEU A 117 8.15 14.03 6.31
N MET A 118 7.17 14.85 5.89
CA MET A 118 7.47 16.18 5.36
C MET A 118 8.02 17.10 6.46
N GLN A 119 7.43 17.08 7.66
CA GLN A 119 7.87 17.91 8.78
C GLN A 119 9.28 17.53 9.26
N ILE A 120 9.50 16.28 9.67
CA ILE A 120 10.82 15.84 10.17
C ILE A 120 11.86 15.79 9.05
N GLY A 121 11.43 15.51 7.80
CA GLY A 121 12.33 15.32 6.67
C GLY A 121 13.03 16.59 6.22
N ASP A 122 12.49 17.78 6.48
CA ASP A 122 13.19 19.05 6.24
C ASP A 122 14.30 19.30 7.25
N TRP A 123 14.06 18.99 8.54
CA TRP A 123 15.10 19.02 9.58
C TRP A 123 16.20 18.00 9.29
N ALA A 124 15.83 16.77 8.92
CA ALA A 124 16.77 15.71 8.55
C ALA A 124 17.62 16.12 7.33
N ALA A 125 17.02 16.77 6.33
CA ALA A 125 17.76 17.29 5.17
C ALA A 125 18.76 18.39 5.56
N GLY A 126 18.38 19.28 6.49
CA GLY A 126 19.26 20.31 7.04
C GLY A 126 20.49 19.71 7.73
N LEU A 127 20.27 18.76 8.65
CA LEU A 127 21.34 18.06 9.36
C LEU A 127 22.23 17.25 8.40
N GLN A 128 21.62 16.60 7.40
CA GLN A 128 22.37 15.92 6.34
C GLN A 128 23.33 16.86 5.62
N ASN A 129 22.89 18.07 5.28
CA ASN A 129 23.74 19.03 4.57
C ASN A 129 24.92 19.51 5.44
N ILE A 130 24.70 19.67 6.75
CA ILE A 130 25.78 19.99 7.72
C ILE A 130 26.80 18.86 7.74
N VAL A 131 26.36 17.60 7.92
CA VAL A 131 27.24 16.42 7.92
C VAL A 131 28.00 16.28 6.60
N LYS A 132 27.36 16.55 5.46
CA LYS A 132 28.01 16.54 4.14
C LYS A 132 29.10 17.60 3.99
N GLY A 133 28.89 18.79 4.57
CA GLY A 133 29.88 19.86 4.57
C GLY A 133 31.11 19.52 5.42
N ALA A 134 30.87 18.90 6.58
CA ALA A 134 31.93 18.56 7.53
C ALA A 134 32.89 17.45 7.05
N GLU A 135 32.50 16.60 6.09
CA GLU A 135 33.37 15.48 5.71
C GLU A 135 34.75 15.93 5.22
N SER A 136 34.83 17.00 4.43
CA SER A 136 36.11 17.53 3.94
C SER A 136 37.01 18.06 5.05
N GLU A 137 36.42 18.57 6.13
CA GLU A 137 37.14 19.10 7.30
C GLU A 137 37.74 17.97 8.13
N VAL A 138 36.99 16.87 8.27
CA VAL A 138 37.36 15.73 9.12
C VAL A 138 38.34 14.75 8.42
N VAL A 139 38.55 14.85 7.09
CA VAL A 139 39.45 13.91 6.37
C VAL A 139 40.82 13.82 7.01
N HIS A 140 41.44 14.96 7.23
CA HIS A 140 42.82 14.98 7.68
C HIS A 140 42.96 14.41 9.09
N GLU A 141 42.13 14.88 10.03
CA GLU A 141 42.18 14.44 11.43
C GLU A 141 41.85 12.95 11.59
N PHE A 142 40.88 12.46 10.81
CA PHE A 142 40.53 11.04 10.79
C PHE A 142 41.71 10.17 10.30
N VAL A 143 42.42 10.58 9.25
CA VAL A 143 43.60 9.86 8.74
C VAL A 143 44.72 9.85 9.78
N GLU A 144 44.98 10.96 10.46
CA GLU A 144 45.98 11.00 11.53
C GLU A 144 45.58 10.14 12.74
N ASP A 145 44.30 10.09 13.07
CA ASP A 145 43.80 9.19 14.12
C ASP A 145 43.95 7.71 13.75
N LEU A 146 43.62 7.34 12.52
CA LEU A 146 43.85 5.98 12.01
C LEU A 146 45.32 5.60 12.02
N LYS A 147 46.22 6.52 11.62
CA LYS A 147 47.67 6.29 11.70
C LYS A 147 48.12 5.97 13.13
N ARG A 148 47.60 6.70 14.14
CA ARG A 148 47.87 6.39 15.55
C ARG A 148 47.33 5.02 15.96
N LYS A 149 46.11 4.69 15.55
CA LYS A 149 45.47 3.39 15.83
C LYS A 149 46.23 2.23 15.21
N PHE A 150 46.60 2.31 13.94
CA PHE A 150 47.39 1.27 13.26
C PHE A 150 48.76 1.07 13.91
N LYS A 151 49.44 2.15 14.29
CA LYS A 151 50.69 2.06 15.04
C LYS A 151 50.49 1.37 16.40
N ALA A 152 49.42 1.70 17.13
CA ALA A 152 49.08 1.05 18.39
C ALA A 152 48.72 -0.44 18.21
N SER A 153 48.18 -0.82 17.05
CA SER A 153 47.92 -2.21 16.66
C SER A 153 49.17 -2.98 16.19
N GLY A 154 50.37 -2.36 16.23
CA GLY A 154 51.65 -3.03 15.98
C GLY A 154 52.25 -2.79 14.58
N LEU A 155 51.64 -1.96 13.74
CA LEU A 155 52.26 -1.57 12.46
C LEU A 155 53.46 -0.64 12.69
N SER A 156 54.45 -0.72 11.79
CA SER A 156 55.55 0.25 11.75
C SER A 156 55.02 1.66 11.45
N THR A 157 55.82 2.70 11.77
CA THR A 157 55.39 4.09 11.51
C THR A 157 55.08 4.33 10.02
N ASP A 158 55.88 3.75 9.12
CA ASP A 158 55.75 3.94 7.67
C ASP A 158 54.58 3.14 7.10
N ASP A 159 54.38 1.90 7.57
CA ASP A 159 53.24 1.08 7.16
C ASP A 159 51.91 1.66 7.66
N ALA A 160 51.87 2.13 8.92
CA ALA A 160 50.69 2.77 9.49
C ALA A 160 50.31 4.05 8.74
N ALA A 161 51.31 4.85 8.33
CA ALA A 161 51.08 6.04 7.51
C ALA A 161 50.54 5.67 6.12
N THR A 162 51.11 4.65 5.49
CA THR A 162 50.68 4.14 4.17
C THR A 162 49.25 3.61 4.21
N GLU A 163 48.90 2.84 5.24
CA GLU A 163 47.56 2.27 5.39
C GLU A 163 46.51 3.34 5.67
N ALA A 164 46.80 4.27 6.60
CA ALA A 164 45.90 5.37 6.91
C ALA A 164 45.65 6.29 5.70
N GLN A 165 46.66 6.52 4.85
CA GLN A 165 46.54 7.39 3.68
C GLN A 165 45.52 6.87 2.66
N LYS A 166 45.25 5.55 2.60
CA LYS A 166 44.21 4.96 1.74
C LYS A 166 42.81 5.52 2.04
N TYR A 167 42.58 6.01 3.26
CA TYR A 167 41.32 6.59 3.70
C TYR A 167 41.11 8.03 3.23
N ARG A 168 42.11 8.67 2.62
CA ARG A 168 41.99 10.07 2.21
C ARG A 168 41.15 10.26 0.95
N SER A 169 41.15 9.27 0.06
CA SER A 169 40.53 9.37 -1.28
C SER A 169 39.07 8.97 -1.34
N PHE A 170 38.55 8.26 -0.32
CA PHE A 170 37.15 7.87 -0.28
C PHE A 170 36.31 8.91 0.46
N THR A 171 35.06 9.06 0.02
CA THR A 171 34.05 9.90 0.67
C THR A 171 32.80 9.06 0.88
N VAL A 172 32.13 9.29 2.00
CA VAL A 172 30.95 8.53 2.40
C VAL A 172 29.69 9.36 2.25
N VAL A 173 29.75 10.66 2.56
CA VAL A 173 28.58 11.55 2.59
C VAL A 173 28.66 12.66 1.54
N HIS A 174 29.85 13.19 1.26
CA HIS A 174 30.07 14.34 0.39
C HIS A 174 29.58 14.09 -1.04
N GLY A 175 28.75 14.99 -1.57
CA GLY A 175 28.22 14.87 -2.94
C GLY A 175 27.17 13.76 -3.15
N PHE A 176 26.93 12.90 -2.16
CA PHE A 176 25.99 11.77 -2.27
C PHE A 176 24.59 12.11 -1.77
N GLN A 177 23.57 11.45 -2.33
CA GLN A 177 22.20 11.49 -1.83
C GLN A 177 22.03 10.54 -0.64
N ALA A 178 21.04 10.76 0.23
CA ALA A 178 20.78 9.89 1.39
C ALA A 178 20.66 8.40 1.00
N THR A 179 19.97 8.11 -0.12
CA THR A 179 19.85 6.76 -0.69
C THR A 179 21.21 6.14 -1.02
N GLU A 180 22.12 6.92 -1.62
CA GLU A 180 23.46 6.45 -1.99
C GLU A 180 24.33 6.21 -0.75
N ILE A 181 24.16 7.05 0.29
CA ILE A 181 24.86 6.89 1.58
C ILE A 181 24.36 5.63 2.28
N LEU A 182 23.04 5.43 2.35
CA LEU A 182 22.44 4.23 2.93
C LEU A 182 22.88 2.95 2.20
N ALA A 183 22.95 2.98 0.86
CA ALA A 183 23.42 1.84 0.07
C ALA A 183 24.88 1.44 0.39
N ARG A 184 25.72 2.40 0.82
CA ARG A 184 27.10 2.13 1.25
C ARG A 184 27.19 1.61 2.67
N VAL A 185 26.37 2.13 3.56
CA VAL A 185 26.43 1.85 5.00
C VAL A 185 25.65 0.57 5.37
N GLN A 186 24.57 0.26 4.64
CA GLN A 186 23.72 -0.88 4.95
C GLN A 186 24.47 -2.23 4.96
N PRO A 187 25.38 -2.52 4.00
CA PRO A 187 26.19 -3.74 4.08
C PRO A 187 27.03 -3.84 5.35
N GLU A 188 27.62 -2.74 5.83
CA GLU A 188 28.40 -2.73 7.08
C GLU A 188 27.50 -2.96 8.31
N LEU A 189 26.31 -2.35 8.34
CA LEU A 189 25.31 -2.61 9.39
C LEU A 189 24.87 -4.07 9.41
N ASP A 190 24.62 -4.67 8.24
CA ASP A 190 24.21 -6.07 8.12
C ASP A 190 25.33 -7.02 8.58
N GLN A 191 26.58 -6.71 8.26
CA GLN A 191 27.74 -7.47 8.75
C GLN A 191 27.89 -7.40 10.27
N ILE A 192 27.69 -6.22 10.90
CA ILE A 192 27.68 -6.10 12.37
C ILE A 192 26.60 -6.98 12.98
N ARG A 193 25.37 -6.93 12.44
CA ARG A 193 24.25 -7.74 12.93
C ARG A 193 24.52 -9.23 12.81
N GLN A 194 25.08 -9.66 11.67
CA GLN A 194 25.45 -11.05 11.45
C GLN A 194 26.54 -11.49 12.45
N TRP A 195 27.59 -10.69 12.63
CA TRP A 195 28.66 -10.99 13.59
C TRP A 195 28.16 -11.12 15.04
N ARG A 196 27.22 -10.26 15.46
CA ARG A 196 26.54 -10.37 16.76
C ARG A 196 25.69 -11.64 16.86
N ALA A 197 24.91 -11.95 15.82
CA ALA A 197 24.11 -13.17 15.76
C ALA A 197 24.97 -14.44 15.85
N ASP A 198 26.20 -14.39 15.32
CA ASP A 198 27.17 -15.50 15.36
C ASP A 198 27.95 -15.61 16.69
N GLY A 199 27.58 -14.78 17.68
CA GLY A 199 28.13 -14.79 19.04
C GLY A 199 29.39 -13.95 19.21
N GLU A 200 29.58 -12.91 18.39
CA GLU A 200 30.71 -11.96 18.48
C GLU A 200 32.09 -12.63 18.47
N ARG A 201 32.29 -13.56 17.52
CA ARG A 201 33.53 -14.32 17.40
C ARG A 201 34.72 -13.40 17.18
N ARG A 202 35.72 -13.48 18.06
CA ARG A 202 36.97 -12.71 17.91
C ARG A 202 37.73 -13.08 16.64
N GLY A 203 38.40 -12.10 16.05
CA GLY A 203 39.15 -12.24 14.78
C GLY A 203 38.27 -12.31 13.53
N HIS A 204 36.95 -12.20 13.69
CA HIS A 204 35.96 -12.15 12.61
C HIS A 204 35.14 -10.86 12.67
N GLU A 205 35.69 -9.83 13.32
CA GLU A 205 35.03 -8.53 13.44
C GLU A 205 34.88 -7.89 12.05
N PRO A 206 33.69 -7.34 11.72
CA PRO A 206 33.46 -6.76 10.41
C PRO A 206 34.22 -5.46 10.18
N SER A 207 34.67 -5.27 8.93
CA SER A 207 35.29 -4.05 8.46
C SER A 207 34.22 -2.99 8.19
N THR A 208 34.29 -1.85 8.91
CA THR A 208 33.23 -0.82 8.89
C THR A 208 33.73 0.61 8.59
N PRO A 209 34.55 0.78 7.54
CA PRO A 209 35.15 2.07 7.19
C PRO A 209 34.14 3.20 6.92
N CYS A 210 32.96 2.92 6.37
CA CYS A 210 31.94 3.95 6.15
C CYS A 210 31.32 4.41 7.47
N LEU A 211 30.99 3.50 8.37
CA LEU A 211 30.45 3.81 9.69
C LEU A 211 31.44 4.55 10.59
N ASP A 212 32.73 4.27 10.46
CA ASP A 212 33.78 4.98 11.20
C ASP A 212 33.97 6.40 10.71
N ARG A 213 33.95 6.57 9.38
CA ARG A 213 33.97 7.88 8.75
C ARG A 213 32.78 8.71 9.20
N ILE A 214 31.58 8.13 9.16
CA ILE A 214 30.35 8.76 9.65
C ILE A 214 30.49 9.09 11.13
N GLY A 215 31.00 8.18 11.95
CA GLY A 215 31.21 8.41 13.38
C GLY A 215 32.12 9.60 13.67
N ALA A 216 33.26 9.70 12.97
CA ALA A 216 34.17 10.84 13.10
C ALA A 216 33.50 12.16 12.67
N ILE A 217 32.73 12.15 11.59
CA ILE A 217 32.00 13.34 11.15
C ILE A 217 30.93 13.73 12.17
N CYS A 218 30.14 12.76 12.65
CA CYS A 218 29.10 12.95 13.66
C CYS A 218 29.68 13.55 14.94
N LEU A 219 30.82 13.03 15.40
CA LEU A 219 31.54 13.58 16.56
C LEU A 219 31.96 15.03 16.33
N HIS A 220 32.51 15.36 15.15
CA HIS A 220 32.91 16.73 14.81
C HIS A 220 31.74 17.71 14.79
N VAL A 221 30.60 17.30 14.23
CA VAL A 221 29.40 18.16 14.16
C VAL A 221 28.56 18.14 15.44
N GLY A 222 28.88 17.29 16.41
CA GLY A 222 28.15 17.17 17.67
C GLY A 222 26.79 16.46 17.55
N ILE A 223 26.65 15.50 16.65
CA ILE A 223 25.44 14.68 16.47
C ILE A 223 25.76 13.24 16.87
N ASP A 224 24.82 12.57 17.51
CA ASP A 224 24.93 11.13 17.77
C ASP A 224 24.86 10.32 16.46
N ARG A 225 25.73 9.31 16.31
CA ARG A 225 25.82 8.52 15.08
C ARG A 225 24.53 7.73 14.82
N ALA A 226 23.93 7.12 15.85
CA ALA A 226 22.71 6.33 15.71
C ALA A 226 21.53 7.22 15.32
N LEU A 227 21.42 8.40 15.91
CA LEU A 227 20.46 9.42 15.52
C LEU A 227 20.65 9.84 14.06
N TYR A 228 21.88 10.12 13.63
CA TYR A 228 22.17 10.49 12.24
C TYR A 228 21.78 9.38 11.24
N LEU A 229 22.08 8.12 11.54
CA LEU A 229 21.67 6.98 10.71
C LEU A 229 20.13 6.85 10.62
N SER A 230 19.43 7.15 11.71
CA SER A 230 17.96 7.19 11.73
C SER A 230 17.41 8.33 10.88
N LEU A 231 17.99 9.52 11.00
CA LEU A 231 17.63 10.69 10.19
C LEU A 231 17.91 10.47 8.70
N LEU A 232 18.99 9.76 8.35
CA LEU A 232 19.28 9.36 6.96
C LEU A 232 18.15 8.51 6.37
N ARG A 233 17.64 7.52 7.12
CA ARG A 233 16.52 6.67 6.70
C ARG A 233 15.23 7.48 6.52
N ILE A 234 14.93 8.35 7.47
CA ILE A 234 13.77 9.25 7.41
C ILE A 234 13.86 10.18 6.19
N TYR A 235 15.02 10.78 5.95
CA TYR A 235 15.22 11.67 4.82
C TYR A 235 15.12 10.93 3.48
N ASP A 236 15.67 9.72 3.40
CA ASP A 236 15.51 8.84 2.24
C ASP A 236 14.05 8.46 1.99
N GLU A 237 13.31 8.06 3.03
CA GLU A 237 11.89 7.72 2.92
C GLU A 237 11.04 8.93 2.54
N ARG A 238 11.32 10.11 3.13
CA ARG A 238 10.73 11.38 2.72
C ARG A 238 11.00 11.63 1.25
N ASN A 239 12.23 11.43 0.78
CA ASN A 239 12.58 11.67 -0.62
C ASN A 239 11.86 10.70 -1.55
N ARG A 240 11.77 9.41 -1.20
CA ARG A 240 11.00 8.43 -1.97
C ARG A 240 9.50 8.77 -2.02
N THR A 241 8.97 9.35 -0.93
CA THR A 241 7.56 9.72 -0.80
C THR A 241 7.22 11.05 -1.48
N ALA A 242 8.07 12.06 -1.34
CA ALA A 242 7.87 13.41 -1.89
C ALA A 242 8.29 13.48 -3.36
N HIS A 243 9.44 12.89 -3.69
CA HIS A 243 10.03 12.96 -5.02
C HIS A 243 9.74 11.67 -5.76
N HIS A 244 8.70 11.74 -6.57
CA HIS A 244 8.48 10.79 -7.66
C HIS A 244 8.97 11.46 -8.94
N PRO A 245 10.30 11.53 -9.18
CA PRO A 245 10.78 12.04 -10.46
C PRO A 245 10.13 11.20 -11.56
N PRO A 246 9.76 11.80 -12.71
CA PRO A 246 9.19 11.03 -13.80
C PRO A 246 10.13 9.86 -14.12
N PRO A 247 9.64 8.61 -14.10
CA PRO A 247 10.50 7.45 -14.00
C PRO A 247 11.13 7.17 -15.36
N PHE A 248 12.24 7.85 -15.66
CA PHE A 248 12.96 7.62 -16.90
C PHE A 248 13.39 6.17 -17.03
N ASP A 249 13.76 5.54 -15.92
CA ASP A 249 14.18 4.14 -15.86
C ASP A 249 13.08 3.17 -16.31
N GLU A 250 11.79 3.50 -16.07
CA GLU A 250 10.64 2.71 -16.51
C GLU A 250 10.36 2.81 -18.01
N TYR A 251 10.97 3.78 -18.69
CA TYR A 251 10.76 4.04 -20.12
C TYR A 251 12.02 3.79 -20.95
N ILE A 252 13.05 3.18 -20.36
CA ILE A 252 14.25 2.74 -21.08
C ILE A 252 14.08 1.26 -21.44
N ASP A 253 14.22 0.93 -22.72
CA ASP A 253 14.22 -0.45 -23.19
C ASP A 253 15.54 -1.18 -22.88
N SER A 254 15.57 -2.49 -23.13
CA SER A 254 16.76 -3.34 -22.92
C SER A 254 17.97 -2.94 -23.75
N ASP A 255 17.77 -2.23 -24.87
CA ASP A 255 18.83 -1.69 -25.74
C ASP A 255 19.30 -0.31 -25.28
N GLY A 256 18.72 0.19 -24.19
CA GLY A 256 19.02 1.46 -23.60
C GLY A 256 18.45 2.68 -24.31
N LYS A 257 17.41 2.50 -25.11
CA LYS A 257 16.71 3.61 -25.77
C LYS A 257 15.50 4.03 -24.95
N MET A 258 15.32 5.34 -24.87
CA MET A 258 14.17 5.96 -24.20
C MET A 258 12.93 5.94 -25.10
N ASP A 259 11.82 5.41 -24.59
CA ASP A 259 10.50 5.53 -25.21
C ASP A 259 9.86 6.88 -24.89
N TRP A 260 10.23 7.88 -25.70
CA TRP A 260 9.68 9.24 -25.59
C TRP A 260 8.17 9.32 -25.88
N TYR A 261 7.54 8.30 -26.47
CA TYR A 261 6.09 8.29 -26.66
C TYR A 261 5.35 7.91 -25.38
N GLU A 262 5.83 6.89 -24.66
CA GLU A 262 5.27 6.52 -23.36
C GLU A 262 5.51 7.62 -22.31
N VAL A 263 6.67 8.29 -22.32
CA VAL A 263 6.91 9.50 -21.50
C VAL A 263 5.85 10.58 -21.76
N ARG A 264 5.50 10.84 -23.04
CA ARG A 264 4.48 11.82 -23.41
C ARG A 264 3.08 11.41 -22.94
N LYS A 265 2.78 10.12 -23.00
CA LYS A 265 1.50 9.55 -22.55
C LYS A 265 1.37 9.64 -21.02
N ALA A 266 2.44 9.36 -20.28
CA ALA A 266 2.49 9.58 -18.83
C ALA A 266 2.18 11.05 -18.49
N CYS A 267 2.84 12.01 -19.16
CA CYS A 267 2.56 13.43 -18.99
C CYS A 267 1.08 13.77 -19.22
N LYS A 268 0.45 13.24 -20.28
CA LYS A 268 -1.00 13.41 -20.54
C LYS A 268 -1.86 12.85 -19.41
N THR A 269 -1.48 11.70 -18.84
CA THR A 269 -2.18 11.10 -17.69
C THR A 269 -2.11 11.99 -16.46
N HIS A 270 -0.95 12.56 -16.14
CA HIS A 270 -0.79 13.51 -15.03
C HIS A 270 -1.62 14.78 -15.25
N ARG A 271 -1.64 15.35 -16.46
CA ARG A 271 -2.50 16.50 -16.81
C ARG A 271 -3.99 16.20 -16.59
N ARG A 272 -4.45 15.03 -17.02
CA ARG A 272 -5.85 14.58 -16.78
C ARG A 272 -6.14 14.45 -15.29
N ARG A 273 -5.18 13.95 -14.50
CA ARG A 273 -5.32 13.83 -13.04
C ARG A 273 -5.43 15.21 -12.37
N ALA A 274 -4.57 16.16 -12.71
CA ALA A 274 -4.63 17.53 -12.20
C ALA A 274 -6.00 18.18 -12.49
N ARG A 275 -6.49 18.08 -13.74
CA ARG A 275 -7.83 18.57 -14.11
C ARG A 275 -8.95 17.92 -13.30
N ARG A 276 -8.84 16.63 -12.97
CA ARG A 276 -9.81 15.96 -12.08
C ARG A 276 -9.73 16.45 -10.64
N HIS A 277 -8.55 16.83 -10.15
CA HIS A 277 -8.40 17.43 -8.82
C HIS A 277 -9.06 18.81 -8.75
N PHE A 278 -8.87 19.63 -9.78
CA PHE A 278 -9.56 20.92 -9.90
C PHE A 278 -11.09 20.76 -9.92
N LYS A 279 -11.62 19.87 -10.78
CA LYS A 279 -13.07 19.58 -10.83
C LYS A 279 -13.68 19.11 -9.51
N LYS A 280 -12.85 18.60 -8.60
CA LYS A 280 -13.25 18.14 -7.26
C LYS A 280 -13.01 19.19 -6.17
N GLY A 281 -12.62 20.41 -6.53
CA GLY A 281 -12.31 21.49 -5.59
C GLY A 281 -11.04 21.25 -4.74
N LYS A 282 -10.17 20.33 -5.15
CA LYS A 282 -8.97 19.96 -4.37
C LYS A 282 -7.78 20.90 -4.58
N ILE A 283 -7.78 21.64 -5.69
CA ILE A 283 -6.77 22.62 -6.06
C ILE A 283 -7.48 23.83 -6.67
N SER A 284 -6.89 25.01 -6.55
CA SER A 284 -7.37 26.22 -7.21
C SER A 284 -7.07 26.21 -8.72
N GLU A 285 -7.67 27.14 -9.46
CA GLU A 285 -7.38 27.35 -10.88
C GLU A 285 -5.90 27.71 -11.11
N ALA A 286 -5.37 28.65 -10.32
CA ALA A 286 -3.96 29.03 -10.40
C ALA A 286 -3.01 27.85 -10.14
N GLN A 287 -3.34 26.96 -9.20
CA GLN A 287 -2.56 25.73 -8.95
C GLN A 287 -2.66 24.75 -10.12
N LEU A 288 -3.83 24.61 -10.75
CA LEU A 288 -3.99 23.79 -11.94
C LEU A 288 -3.12 24.31 -13.08
N ASP A 289 -3.16 25.60 -13.36
CA ASP A 289 -2.42 26.21 -14.47
C ASP A 289 -0.91 26.04 -14.28
N LEU A 290 -0.40 26.34 -13.09
CA LEU A 290 1.01 26.13 -12.75
C LEU A 290 1.43 24.66 -12.92
N PHE A 291 0.58 23.71 -12.51
CA PHE A 291 0.89 22.28 -12.67
C PHE A 291 0.92 21.88 -14.16
N LEU A 292 -0.04 22.34 -14.96
CA LEU A 292 -0.05 22.06 -16.40
C LEU A 292 1.17 22.66 -17.11
N GLU A 293 1.53 23.89 -16.78
CA GLU A 293 2.71 24.56 -17.32
C GLU A 293 4.01 23.87 -16.88
N THR A 294 4.10 23.41 -15.64
CA THR A 294 5.25 22.66 -15.13
C THR A 294 5.46 21.37 -15.91
N ILE A 295 4.39 20.61 -16.18
CA ILE A 295 4.48 19.37 -16.98
C ILE A 295 4.93 19.68 -18.42
N ASP A 296 4.34 20.70 -19.05
CA ASP A 296 4.66 21.06 -20.43
C ASP A 296 6.10 21.59 -20.55
N THR A 297 6.55 22.39 -19.58
CA THR A 297 7.93 22.89 -19.50
C THR A 297 8.92 21.77 -19.23
N TRP A 298 8.63 20.88 -18.27
CA TRP A 298 9.48 19.73 -17.99
C TRP A 298 9.67 18.87 -19.24
N LEU A 299 8.59 18.54 -19.95
CA LEU A 299 8.68 17.71 -21.16
C LEU A 299 9.49 18.42 -22.28
N ARG A 300 9.24 19.72 -22.49
CA ARG A 300 9.92 20.53 -23.51
C ARG A 300 11.43 20.63 -23.27
N VAL A 301 11.86 20.71 -22.01
CA VAL A 301 13.29 20.76 -21.66
C VAL A 301 13.99 19.44 -21.99
N GLN A 302 13.28 18.31 -22.02
CA GLN A 302 13.86 16.98 -22.24
C GLN A 302 13.82 16.54 -23.71
N VAL A 303 12.75 16.85 -24.44
CA VAL A 303 12.53 16.30 -25.78
C VAL A 303 11.71 17.25 -26.66
N SER A 304 12.09 17.33 -27.92
CA SER A 304 11.34 18.01 -28.98
C SER A 304 10.52 17.00 -29.77
N TYR A 305 9.25 17.33 -30.04
CA TYR A 305 8.35 16.52 -30.88
C TYR A 305 8.10 17.26 -32.20
N PRO A 306 8.90 17.00 -33.25
CA PRO A 306 8.68 17.62 -34.55
C PRO A 306 7.34 17.17 -35.15
N ARG A 307 6.75 18.01 -36.01
CA ARG A 307 5.45 17.74 -36.66
C ARG A 307 5.48 16.48 -37.55
N ARG A 308 6.65 16.13 -38.08
CA ARG A 308 6.95 14.89 -38.81
C ARG A 308 8.28 14.35 -38.30
N GLY A 309 8.38 13.04 -38.12
CA GLY A 309 9.60 12.37 -37.65
C GLY A 309 9.52 11.90 -36.20
N LYS A 310 10.63 11.33 -35.71
CA LYS A 310 10.75 10.77 -34.36
C LYS A 310 11.04 11.86 -33.32
N PRO A 311 10.69 11.66 -32.04
CA PRO A 311 11.07 12.56 -30.96
C PRO A 311 12.59 12.74 -30.90
N ILE A 312 13.05 13.98 -30.68
CA ILE A 312 14.47 14.33 -30.65
C ILE A 312 14.83 14.78 -29.23
N PRO A 313 15.62 14.00 -28.48
CA PRO A 313 16.03 14.39 -27.14
C PRO A 313 16.93 15.63 -27.19
N THR A 314 16.68 16.56 -26.28
CA THR A 314 17.52 17.74 -26.09
C THR A 314 18.86 17.32 -25.45
N ALA A 315 19.79 18.27 -25.28
CA ALA A 315 21.00 18.02 -24.51
C ALA A 315 20.69 17.55 -23.07
N GLN A 316 19.64 18.10 -22.46
CA GLN A 316 19.21 17.70 -21.11
C GLN A 316 18.56 16.32 -21.12
N GLY A 317 17.71 16.01 -22.11
CA GLY A 317 17.13 14.69 -22.27
C GLY A 317 18.18 13.61 -22.45
N LYS A 318 19.23 13.87 -23.24
CA LYS A 318 20.37 12.95 -23.38
C LYS A 318 21.08 12.72 -22.06
N LYS A 319 21.35 13.78 -21.27
CA LYS A 319 21.95 13.65 -19.93
C LYS A 319 21.07 12.84 -18.98
N ALA A 320 19.76 13.05 -19.00
CA ALA A 320 18.81 12.31 -18.16
C ALA A 320 18.82 10.81 -18.50
N VAL A 321 18.78 10.47 -19.79
CA VAL A 321 18.91 9.08 -20.28
C VAL A 321 20.24 8.46 -19.84
N THR A 322 21.36 9.17 -20.01
CA THR A 322 22.67 8.67 -19.54
C THR A 322 22.72 8.49 -18.02
N LYS A 323 22.06 9.35 -17.25
CA LYS A 323 22.01 9.22 -15.79
C LYS A 323 21.20 7.99 -15.37
N ALA A 324 20.05 7.78 -16.00
CA ALA A 324 19.23 6.58 -15.83
C ALA A 324 20.00 5.30 -16.20
N HIS A 325 20.87 5.36 -17.21
CA HIS A 325 21.77 4.27 -17.61
C HIS A 325 22.89 3.97 -16.61
N LYS A 326 23.39 5.00 -15.94
CA LYS A 326 24.40 4.83 -14.89
C LYS A 326 23.69 4.31 -13.65
N GLY A 327 23.44 3.00 -13.64
CA GLY A 327 23.24 2.26 -12.40
C GLY A 327 24.37 2.54 -11.40
N ALA A 328 24.22 2.09 -10.15
CA ALA A 328 25.12 2.37 -9.03
C ALA A 328 26.59 2.40 -9.49
N ARG A 329 27.24 3.55 -9.27
CA ARG A 329 28.68 3.71 -9.59
C ARG A 329 29.45 2.52 -9.01
N PRO A 330 30.49 2.00 -9.70
CA PRO A 330 31.29 0.92 -9.16
C PRO A 330 31.68 1.26 -7.72
N ALA A 331 31.50 0.29 -6.82
CA ALA A 331 31.82 0.46 -5.42
C ALA A 331 33.26 0.98 -5.33
N VAL A 332 33.42 2.16 -4.75
CA VAL A 332 34.77 2.67 -4.43
C VAL A 332 35.41 1.60 -3.56
N MET A 333 36.62 1.15 -3.90
CA MET A 333 37.37 0.25 -3.00
C MET A 333 37.50 0.94 -1.65
N VAL A 334 36.83 0.39 -0.64
CA VAL A 334 36.87 0.94 0.71
C VAL A 334 37.97 0.19 1.48
N PRO A 335 38.93 0.88 2.12
CA PRO A 335 40.00 0.21 2.87
C PRO A 335 39.48 -0.46 4.15
N ASP A 336 40.21 -1.45 4.67
CA ASP A 336 39.80 -2.21 5.85
C ASP A 336 40.02 -1.47 7.17
N SER A 337 38.97 -1.37 7.99
CA SER A 337 38.97 -0.52 9.18
C SER A 337 39.33 -1.26 10.46
N PRO A 338 40.18 -0.70 11.35
CA PRO A 338 40.59 -1.34 12.59
C PRO A 338 39.42 -1.48 13.57
N TRP A 339 39.41 -2.58 14.33
CA TRP A 339 38.43 -2.83 15.38
C TRP A 339 38.92 -2.42 16.77
N THR A 340 38.01 -1.93 17.61
CA THR A 340 38.20 -1.72 19.05
C THR A 340 36.94 -2.16 19.81
N LYS A 341 37.10 -2.61 21.06
CA LYS A 341 35.95 -2.97 21.91
C LYS A 341 35.02 -1.76 22.09
N GLY A 342 33.71 -2.00 22.01
CA GLY A 342 32.67 -0.97 22.19
C GLY A 342 32.42 -0.08 20.96
N LYS A 343 33.10 -0.34 19.83
CA LYS A 343 33.06 0.48 18.60
C LYS A 343 31.66 0.66 18.00
N TRP A 344 30.74 -0.28 18.26
CA TRP A 344 29.41 -0.30 17.64
C TRP A 344 28.28 -0.36 18.67
N ASP A 345 28.54 -0.07 19.95
CA ASP A 345 27.54 -0.19 21.02
C ASP A 345 26.33 0.72 20.82
N ASP A 346 26.48 1.79 20.03
CA ASP A 346 25.45 2.73 19.60
C ASP A 346 24.61 2.22 18.40
N ILE A 347 25.02 1.14 17.73
CA ILE A 347 24.35 0.59 16.56
C ILE A 347 23.48 -0.59 17.00
N GLU A 348 22.19 -0.61 16.64
CA GLU A 348 21.26 -1.73 16.89
C GLU A 348 21.28 -2.83 15.81
#